data_AF-A0A0W0X1E3-F1
#
_entry.id   AF-A0A0W0X1E3-F1
#
_cell.length_a   1.000
_cell.length_b   1.000
_cell.length_c   1.000
_cell.angle_alpha   90.00
_cell.angle_beta   90.00
_cell.angle_gamma   90.00
#
_symmetry.space_group_name_H-M   'P 1'
#
loop_
_entity.id
_entity.type
_entity.pdbx_description
1 polymer ?
#
loop_
_entity_poly.entity_id
_entity_poly.type
_entity_poly.pdbx_seq_one_letter_code
_entity_poly.pdbx_strand_id
1 'polypeptide(L)'
;MAVRVLSFDFDGCLFNEAYCEAASDDKNIIAHNRAFLEKIKAENQLFSHVTAFIGSNRQSLEIDEFCTTDFKGSCFPEIKHICDYLGVDFDPLLLADICGKLPDGMSYARAIDKDYTGEHSAWVFDASKLIILYAQIHKMANQYSDESIVFDFYDDKGKGCRAEGDDLLEYLQQFFNTYPELLPANVTLRLNHYAGSDVSPYTPIQGTGRIDPAYRQTILDMIQISEEEAFRKYPDIDMEDKISATDFVTPELLRLKAQQRALIARPLELIEERIERLRRQLEIAQKLHEELSASSAGYYPTVGELRMQLVPNILAARDQLSTNDSLWTEKMSEHARHVLEFAHSETMPSIRSAAASGLLVFASPVKTAGAPDQPSEKIMAAGAAFVPQ
;
A
#
# COMPACT_ATOMS: atom_id res chain seq x y z
N MET A 1 31.51 3.33 -4.51
CA MET A 1 31.71 3.38 -3.04
C MET A 1 30.40 2.92 -2.41
N ALA A 2 30.34 2.66 -1.11
CA ALA A 2 29.11 2.19 -0.49
C ALA A 2 28.28 3.37 0.05
N VAL A 3 26.96 3.24 0.00
CA VAL A 3 26.01 4.13 0.66
C VAL A 3 25.72 3.58 2.05
N ARG A 4 25.60 4.46 3.04
CA ARG A 4 25.13 4.10 4.39
C ARG A 4 23.77 4.71 4.66
N VAL A 5 22.90 3.92 5.27
CA VAL A 5 21.61 4.39 5.78
C VAL A 5 21.60 4.17 7.29
N LEU A 6 21.20 5.20 8.03
CA LEU A 6 21.05 5.18 9.48
C LEU A 6 19.56 5.30 9.80
N SER A 7 19.00 4.38 10.57
CA SER A 7 17.61 4.44 11.01
C SER A 7 17.57 4.32 12.52
N PHE A 8 17.12 5.37 13.19
CA PHE A 8 17.18 5.50 14.64
C PHE A 8 15.81 5.38 15.29
N ASP A 9 15.65 4.44 16.21
CA ASP A 9 14.58 4.55 17.20
C ASP A 9 14.90 5.64 18.22
N PHE A 10 13.85 6.12 18.89
CA PHE A 10 13.93 7.18 19.89
C PHE A 10 13.59 6.66 21.28
N ASP A 11 12.39 6.12 21.49
CA ASP A 11 11.92 5.74 22.83
C ASP A 11 12.73 4.60 23.46
N GLY A 12 13.54 4.91 24.48
CA GLY A 12 14.42 3.92 25.12
C GLY A 12 15.77 3.75 24.42
N CYS A 13 15.88 4.21 23.16
CA CYS A 13 17.09 4.21 22.35
C CYS A 13 17.83 5.56 22.47
N LEU A 14 17.58 6.53 21.56
CA LEU A 14 18.19 7.87 21.67
C LEU A 14 17.62 8.69 22.84
N PHE A 15 16.35 8.50 23.16
CA PHE A 15 15.73 8.91 24.42
C PHE A 15 15.88 7.79 25.45
N ASN A 16 17.14 7.38 25.70
CA ASN A 16 17.49 6.43 26.76
C ASN A 16 17.26 7.01 28.16
N GLU A 17 17.46 6.17 29.17
CA GLU A 17 17.28 6.50 30.58
C GLU A 17 18.07 7.75 30.99
N ALA A 18 19.35 7.85 30.63
CA ALA A 18 20.19 9.00 30.99
C ALA A 18 19.65 10.32 30.41
N TYR A 19 19.13 10.30 29.18
CA TYR A 19 18.45 11.45 28.59
C TYR A 19 17.14 11.79 29.31
N CYS A 20 16.32 10.78 29.61
CA CYS A 20 15.00 10.97 30.21
C CYS A 20 15.07 11.51 31.65
N GLU A 21 16.07 11.05 32.42
CA GLU A 21 16.31 11.43 33.81
C GLU A 21 17.04 12.77 33.96
N ALA A 22 17.60 13.31 32.88
CA ALA A 22 18.25 14.61 32.92
C ALA A 22 17.27 15.73 33.30
N ALA A 23 17.76 16.71 34.06
CA ALA A 23 17.01 17.94 34.32
C ALA A 23 16.67 18.64 33.00
N SER A 24 15.54 19.37 32.96
CA SER A 24 15.04 20.02 31.73
C SER A 24 16.09 20.85 31.00
N ASP A 25 16.92 21.57 31.76
CA ASP A 25 17.92 22.50 31.24
C ASP A 25 19.16 21.77 30.68
N ASP A 26 19.31 20.48 31.01
CA ASP A 26 20.41 19.58 30.59
C ASP A 26 19.95 18.52 29.57
N LYS A 27 18.70 18.60 29.07
CA LYS A 27 18.20 17.69 28.04
C LYS A 27 18.79 18.03 26.68
N ASN A 28 19.92 17.41 26.39
CA ASN A 28 20.62 17.52 25.13
C ASN A 28 20.87 16.12 24.56
N ILE A 29 20.15 15.78 23.48
CA ILE A 29 20.22 14.45 22.87
C ILE A 29 21.65 14.09 22.42
N ILE A 30 22.43 15.06 21.95
CA ILE A 30 23.81 14.85 21.53
C ILE A 30 24.71 14.55 22.72
N ALA A 31 24.55 15.28 23.83
CA ALA A 31 25.38 15.10 25.02
C ALA A 31 25.20 13.69 25.62
N HIS A 32 23.95 13.24 25.75
CA HIS A 32 23.61 11.94 26.33
C HIS A 32 23.93 10.75 25.40
N ASN A 33 24.04 10.99 24.10
CA ASN A 33 24.40 9.96 23.11
C ASN A 33 25.80 10.14 22.52
N ARG A 34 26.65 11.01 23.11
CA ARG A 34 27.89 11.49 22.48
C ARG A 34 28.83 10.37 22.05
N ALA A 35 29.12 9.42 22.95
CA ALA A 35 30.05 8.33 22.66
C ALA A 35 29.57 7.46 21.49
N PHE A 36 28.26 7.25 21.39
CA PHE A 36 27.63 6.52 20.29
C PHE A 36 27.69 7.30 18.97
N LEU A 37 27.28 8.57 18.99
CA LEU A 37 27.25 9.41 17.79
C LEU A 37 28.66 9.69 17.23
N GLU A 38 29.68 9.81 18.08
CA GLU A 38 31.08 9.93 17.62
C GLU A 38 31.57 8.67 16.91
N LYS A 39 31.18 7.47 17.38
CA LYS A 39 31.50 6.20 16.68
C LYS A 39 30.84 6.17 15.30
N ILE A 40 29.56 6.54 15.21
CA ILE A 40 28.84 6.64 13.92
C ILE A 40 29.55 7.65 12.99
N LYS A 41 29.88 8.82 13.50
CA LYS A 41 30.54 9.89 12.73
C LYS A 41 31.90 9.47 12.17
N ALA A 42 32.67 8.72 12.95
CA ALA A 42 33.94 8.15 12.49
C ALA A 42 33.72 7.10 11.39
N GLU A 43 32.75 6.19 11.56
CA GLU A 43 32.41 5.18 10.56
C GLU A 43 31.84 5.78 9.26
N ASN A 44 31.11 6.90 9.33
CA ASN A 44 30.55 7.59 8.16
C ASN A 44 31.63 7.99 7.14
N GLN A 45 32.89 8.18 7.57
CA GLN A 45 34.02 8.50 6.69
C GLN A 45 34.35 7.38 5.69
N LEU A 46 33.81 6.18 5.88
CA LEU A 46 34.01 5.03 5.01
C LEU A 46 33.02 4.97 3.83
N PHE A 47 32.05 5.87 3.79
CA PHE A 47 30.93 5.85 2.85
C PHE A 47 30.91 7.11 1.99
N SER A 48 30.45 6.98 0.74
CA SER A 48 30.32 8.13 -0.18
C SER A 48 29.11 9.00 0.14
N HIS A 49 28.07 8.39 0.68
CA HIS A 49 26.83 9.05 1.04
C HIS A 49 26.27 8.41 2.30
N VAL A 50 25.71 9.25 3.19
CA VAL A 50 25.08 8.81 4.42
C VAL A 50 23.76 9.54 4.59
N THR A 51 22.68 8.78 4.72
CA THR A 51 21.33 9.31 4.95
C THR A 51 20.79 8.76 6.26
N ALA A 52 20.09 9.58 7.03
CA ALA A 52 19.44 9.19 8.25
C ALA A 52 17.91 9.32 8.16
N PHE A 53 17.21 8.39 8.81
CA PHE A 53 15.76 8.32 8.94
C PHE A 53 15.33 8.23 10.40
N ILE A 54 14.04 8.52 10.64
CA ILE A 54 13.36 8.17 11.89
C ILE A 54 12.94 6.69 11.80
N GLY A 55 13.62 5.82 12.54
CA GLY A 55 13.32 4.40 12.69
C GLY A 55 12.34 4.08 13.83
N SER A 56 11.64 5.09 14.35
CA SER A 56 10.73 4.96 15.50
C SER A 56 9.27 4.80 15.06
N ASN A 57 8.42 4.20 15.89
CA ASN A 57 6.97 4.14 15.64
C ASN A 57 6.26 5.51 15.75
N ARG A 58 7.00 6.57 16.11
CA ARG A 58 6.57 7.98 16.00
C ARG A 58 6.53 8.44 14.53
N GLN A 59 5.66 7.82 13.72
CA GLN A 59 5.55 8.07 12.27
C GLN A 59 4.41 9.04 11.90
N SER A 60 3.81 9.72 12.88
CA SER A 60 2.78 10.75 12.67
C SER A 60 2.81 11.76 13.81
N LEU A 61 2.27 12.97 13.58
CA LEU A 61 2.16 14.00 14.61
C LEU A 61 1.43 13.50 15.85
N GLU A 62 0.28 12.85 15.68
CA GLU A 62 -0.53 12.32 16.77
C GLU A 62 0.26 11.37 17.68
N ILE A 63 0.98 10.40 17.09
CA ILE A 63 1.76 9.42 17.87
C ILE A 63 2.98 10.08 18.52
N ASP A 64 3.66 11.00 17.83
CA ASP A 64 4.80 11.71 18.41
C ASP A 64 4.38 12.62 19.58
N GLU A 65 3.25 13.32 19.46
CA GLU A 65 2.65 14.09 20.55
C GLU A 65 2.23 13.18 21.71
N PHE A 66 1.58 12.05 21.43
CA PHE A 66 1.21 11.07 22.45
C PHE A 66 2.42 10.51 23.21
N CYS A 67 3.54 10.31 22.52
CA CYS A 67 4.79 9.84 23.13
C CYS A 67 5.65 10.97 23.72
N THR A 68 5.27 12.22 23.53
CA THR A 68 5.91 13.38 24.15
C THR A 68 5.41 13.54 25.58
N THR A 69 6.33 13.64 26.52
CA THR A 69 6.06 13.74 27.96
C THR A 69 7.00 14.76 28.59
N ASP A 70 6.82 15.08 29.88
CA ASP A 70 7.80 15.91 30.62
C ASP A 70 9.23 15.32 30.56
N PHE A 71 9.34 14.01 30.34
CA PHE A 71 10.60 13.28 30.27
C PHE A 71 11.18 13.18 28.85
N LYS A 72 10.34 13.22 27.81
CA LYS A 72 10.71 12.96 26.41
C LYS A 72 10.13 14.00 25.48
N GLY A 73 10.98 14.61 24.65
CA GLY A 73 10.53 15.54 23.61
C GLY A 73 9.96 14.83 22.38
N SER A 74 9.63 15.63 21.37
CA SER A 74 9.32 15.18 20.01
C SER A 74 10.57 14.65 19.32
N CYS A 75 10.47 13.56 18.56
CA CYS A 75 11.61 13.06 17.77
C CYS A 75 11.87 13.87 16.49
N PHE A 76 10.86 14.60 15.99
CA PHE A 76 10.95 15.32 14.73
C PHE A 76 11.98 16.47 14.71
N PRO A 77 12.07 17.36 15.71
CA PRO A 77 13.16 18.35 15.75
C PRO A 77 14.50 17.68 16.07
N GLU A 78 14.50 16.65 16.93
CA GLU A 78 15.74 16.04 17.41
C GLU A 78 16.49 15.23 16.34
N ILE A 79 15.78 14.55 15.42
CA ILE A 79 16.45 13.86 14.31
C ILE A 79 17.26 14.86 13.47
N LYS A 80 16.76 16.09 13.28
CA LYS A 80 17.48 17.11 12.52
C LYS A 80 18.75 17.54 13.27
N HIS A 81 18.68 17.74 14.58
CA HIS A 81 19.87 18.05 15.38
C HIS A 81 20.93 16.93 15.31
N ILE A 82 20.50 15.66 15.32
CA ILE A 82 21.40 14.52 15.16
C ILE A 82 22.03 14.52 13.77
N CYS A 83 21.25 14.74 12.71
CA CYS A 83 21.77 14.76 11.34
C CYS A 83 22.79 15.90 11.14
N ASP A 84 22.47 17.10 11.64
CA ASP A 84 23.37 18.26 11.61
C ASP A 84 24.68 17.96 12.38
N TYR A 85 24.61 17.27 13.53
CA TYR A 85 25.78 16.87 14.31
C TYR A 85 26.67 15.85 13.60
N LEU A 86 26.04 14.85 12.97
CA LEU A 86 26.72 13.78 12.24
C LEU A 86 27.25 14.25 10.89
N GLY A 87 26.71 15.34 10.34
CA GLY A 87 27.03 15.83 9.00
C GLY A 87 26.49 14.92 7.90
N VAL A 88 25.26 14.44 8.07
CA VAL A 88 24.59 13.48 7.16
C VAL A 88 23.28 14.06 6.64
N ASP A 89 22.81 13.53 5.51
CA ASP A 89 21.52 13.94 4.96
C ASP A 89 20.37 13.36 5.78
N PHE A 90 19.33 14.16 6.00
CA PHE A 90 18.10 13.69 6.62
C PHE A 90 17.05 13.41 5.55
N ASP A 91 16.50 12.19 5.54
CA ASP A 91 15.33 11.87 4.74
C ASP A 91 14.06 11.90 5.61
N PRO A 92 13.11 12.79 5.29
CA PRO A 92 11.95 13.05 6.14
C PRO A 92 10.76 12.09 5.90
N LEU A 93 10.92 11.03 5.09
CA LEU A 93 9.84 10.07 4.85
C LEU A 93 9.29 9.51 6.17
N LEU A 94 7.99 9.66 6.37
CA LEU A 94 7.23 8.97 7.42
C LEU A 94 6.21 8.01 6.80
N LEU A 95 5.83 6.95 7.51
CA LEU A 95 4.76 6.05 7.04
C LEU A 95 3.41 6.77 6.88
N ALA A 96 3.15 7.85 7.63
CA ALA A 96 2.01 8.73 7.40
C ALA A 96 1.97 9.32 5.98
N ASP A 97 3.12 9.54 5.33
CA ASP A 97 3.15 9.98 3.93
C ASP A 97 2.60 8.89 3.00
N ILE A 98 2.96 7.63 3.25
CA ILE A 98 2.54 6.49 2.43
C ILE A 98 1.05 6.22 2.64
N CYS A 99 0.60 6.11 3.89
CA CYS A 99 -0.79 5.87 4.25
C CYS A 99 -1.70 7.02 3.77
N GLY A 100 -1.24 8.27 3.91
CA GLY A 100 -1.94 9.47 3.46
C GLY A 100 -1.85 9.74 1.96
N LYS A 101 -1.12 8.92 1.20
CA LYS A 101 -0.82 9.15 -0.24
C LYS A 101 -0.22 10.54 -0.52
N LEU A 102 0.61 11.02 0.41
CA LEU A 102 1.31 12.29 0.33
C LEU A 102 2.72 12.12 -0.26
N PRO A 103 3.33 13.18 -0.82
CA PRO A 103 4.75 13.18 -1.15
C PRO A 103 5.62 12.94 0.09
N ASP A 104 6.80 12.34 -0.10
CA ASP A 104 7.76 12.08 0.98
C ASP A 104 8.09 13.37 1.75
N GLY A 105 8.03 13.29 3.08
CA GLY A 105 8.37 14.39 3.97
C GLY A 105 7.26 15.40 4.21
N MET A 106 6.09 15.24 3.58
CA MET A 106 4.96 16.15 3.78
C MET A 106 4.42 16.06 5.21
N SER A 107 4.27 14.85 5.75
CA SER A 107 3.86 14.61 7.14
C SER A 107 4.88 15.18 8.13
N TYR A 108 6.17 14.93 7.90
CA TYR A 108 7.22 15.53 8.74
C TYR A 108 7.16 17.06 8.72
N ALA A 109 7.07 17.67 7.54
CA ALA A 109 7.00 19.13 7.40
C ALA A 109 5.78 19.72 8.12
N ARG A 110 4.63 19.06 8.04
CA ARG A 110 3.41 19.44 8.78
C ARG A 110 3.59 19.31 10.29
N ALA A 111 4.26 18.26 10.75
CA ALA A 111 4.45 18.01 12.18
C ALA A 111 5.40 19.01 12.86
N ILE A 112 6.37 19.58 12.14
CA ILE A 112 7.27 20.60 12.68
C ILE A 112 6.77 22.05 12.46
N ASP A 113 5.74 22.23 11.63
CA ASP A 113 5.13 23.53 11.39
C ASP A 113 4.11 23.86 12.48
N LYS A 114 4.49 24.79 13.36
CA LYS A 114 3.66 25.22 14.49
C LYS A 114 2.37 25.94 14.08
N ASP A 115 2.33 26.44 12.85
CA ASP A 115 1.17 27.14 12.32
C ASP A 115 0.25 26.21 11.50
N TYR A 116 0.63 24.93 11.34
CA TYR A 116 -0.18 23.96 10.62
C TYR A 116 -1.39 23.53 11.44
N THR A 117 -2.60 23.83 10.93
CA THR A 117 -3.88 23.42 11.53
C THR A 117 -4.67 22.45 10.66
N GLY A 118 -4.04 21.89 9.63
CA GLY A 118 -4.69 20.97 8.71
C GLY A 118 -4.72 19.53 9.23
N GLU A 119 -5.29 18.63 8.42
CA GLU A 119 -5.32 17.21 8.75
C GLU A 119 -3.92 16.58 8.66
N HIS A 120 -3.54 15.79 9.66
CA HIS A 120 -2.32 14.99 9.63
C HIS A 120 -2.71 13.53 9.44
N SER A 121 -2.19 12.88 8.39
CA SER A 121 -2.48 11.47 8.15
C SER A 121 -1.94 10.61 9.28
N ALA A 122 -2.76 9.65 9.73
CA ALA A 122 -2.33 8.60 10.64
C ALA A 122 -1.57 7.51 9.88
N TRP A 123 -1.04 6.55 10.62
CA TRP A 123 -0.44 5.33 10.08
C TRP A 123 -0.86 4.13 10.94
N VAL A 124 -0.77 2.92 10.37
CA VAL A 124 -1.10 1.69 11.10
C VAL A 124 0.11 1.24 11.89
N PHE A 125 0.00 1.29 13.22
CA PHE A 125 1.09 0.98 14.13
C PHE A 125 1.58 -0.47 13.95
N ASP A 126 2.86 -0.63 13.63
CA ASP A 126 3.56 -1.92 13.55
C ASP A 126 4.53 -2.08 14.73
N ALA A 127 4.21 -2.98 15.66
CA ALA A 127 5.06 -3.26 16.82
C ALA A 127 6.45 -3.77 16.45
N SER A 128 6.59 -4.43 15.29
CA SER A 128 7.84 -5.03 14.83
C SER A 128 8.76 -4.07 14.09
N LYS A 129 8.23 -2.91 13.65
CA LYS A 129 8.90 -1.93 12.77
C LYS A 129 9.32 -2.48 11.39
N LEU A 130 8.86 -3.68 11.02
CA LEU A 130 9.11 -4.27 9.70
C LEU A 130 8.68 -3.33 8.57
N ILE A 131 7.51 -2.72 8.69
CA ILE A 131 6.94 -1.85 7.65
C ILE A 131 7.80 -0.58 7.48
N ILE A 132 8.30 -0.01 8.58
CA ILE A 132 9.20 1.15 8.57
C ILE A 132 10.49 0.78 7.84
N LEU A 133 11.12 -0.33 8.23
CA LEU A 133 12.37 -0.79 7.62
C LEU A 133 12.21 -1.09 6.14
N TYR A 134 11.14 -1.80 5.76
CA TYR A 134 10.88 -2.11 4.35
C TYR A 134 10.76 -0.84 3.51
N ALA A 135 10.02 0.17 4.00
CA ALA A 135 9.84 1.44 3.31
C ALA A 135 11.17 2.17 3.09
N GLN A 136 11.97 2.30 4.15
CA GLN A 136 13.25 3.02 4.12
C GLN A 136 14.28 2.28 3.25
N ILE A 137 14.40 0.96 3.41
CA ILE A 137 15.34 0.12 2.64
C ILE A 137 15.03 0.22 1.16
N HIS A 138 13.77 0.03 0.76
CA HIS A 138 13.41 0.03 -0.65
C HIS A 138 13.44 1.42 -1.28
N LYS A 139 13.12 2.48 -0.53
CA LYS A 139 13.34 3.85 -1.01
C LYS A 139 14.81 4.10 -1.35
N MET A 140 15.72 3.76 -0.45
CA MET A 140 17.15 3.96 -0.67
C MET A 140 17.70 3.05 -1.76
N ALA A 141 17.24 1.81 -1.85
CA ALA A 141 17.63 0.90 -2.91
C ALA A 141 17.12 1.34 -4.29
N ASN A 142 15.97 2.00 -4.38
CA ASN A 142 15.52 2.64 -5.64
C ASN A 142 16.39 3.83 -6.03
N GLN A 143 16.80 4.65 -5.05
CA GLN A 143 17.63 5.83 -5.30
C GLN A 143 19.08 5.45 -5.68
N TYR A 144 19.61 4.38 -5.09
CA TYR A 144 21.00 3.92 -5.26
C TYR A 144 21.05 2.49 -5.80
N SER A 145 20.37 2.23 -6.93
CA SER A 145 20.15 0.88 -7.47
C SER A 145 21.42 0.11 -7.83
N ASP A 146 22.49 0.83 -8.17
CA ASP A 146 23.77 0.26 -8.61
C ASP A 146 24.85 0.29 -7.53
N GLU A 147 24.54 0.83 -6.35
CA GLU A 147 25.48 0.93 -5.23
C GLU A 147 25.18 -0.12 -4.16
N SER A 148 26.23 -0.57 -3.47
CA SER A 148 26.07 -1.37 -2.26
C SER A 148 25.61 -0.48 -1.11
N ILE A 149 24.57 -0.90 -0.41
CA ILE A 149 23.96 -0.16 0.70
C ILE A 149 24.19 -0.93 1.99
N VAL A 150 24.73 -0.24 3.00
CA VAL A 150 24.76 -0.73 4.39
C VAL A 150 23.66 -0.01 5.15
N PHE A 151 22.64 -0.75 5.58
CA PHE A 151 21.50 -0.22 6.32
C PHE A 151 21.66 -0.54 7.81
N ASP A 152 21.91 0.46 8.64
CA ASP A 152 21.98 0.33 10.09
C ASP A 152 20.65 0.71 10.73
N PHE A 153 20.09 -0.20 11.51
CA PHE A 153 18.94 0.07 12.35
C PHE A 153 19.35 -0.02 13.82
N TYR A 154 19.02 1.01 14.60
CA TYR A 154 19.33 1.10 16.03
C TYR A 154 18.06 1.15 16.87
N ASP A 155 17.95 0.22 17.80
CA ASP A 155 16.77 0.05 18.65
C ASP A 155 17.20 -0.44 20.04
N ASP A 156 16.39 -0.18 21.07
CA ASP A 156 16.65 -0.59 22.45
C ASP A 156 16.02 -1.95 22.80
N LYS A 157 15.14 -2.48 21.95
CA LYS A 157 14.45 -3.76 22.19
C LYS A 157 15.19 -4.94 21.57
N GLY A 158 16.18 -5.45 22.30
CA GLY A 158 16.78 -6.75 21.98
C GLY A 158 17.76 -7.24 23.05
N LYS A 159 18.39 -8.38 22.77
CA LYS A 159 19.40 -9.07 23.60
C LYS A 159 18.86 -9.50 24.98
N GLY A 160 17.56 -9.75 25.10
CA GLY A 160 16.94 -10.13 26.38
C GLY A 160 16.99 -9.02 27.42
N CYS A 161 17.17 -7.75 27.00
CA CYS A 161 17.23 -6.62 27.92
C CYS A 161 15.84 -6.22 28.47
N ARG A 162 14.76 -6.80 27.94
CA ARG A 162 13.39 -6.64 28.43
C ARG A 162 12.73 -7.99 28.71
N ALA A 163 11.53 -7.98 29.29
CA ALA A 163 10.79 -9.19 29.63
C ALA A 163 10.58 -10.10 28.41
N GLU A 164 10.47 -11.42 28.63
CA GLU A 164 10.27 -12.41 27.57
C GLU A 164 9.11 -12.02 26.63
N GLY A 165 9.41 -11.87 25.33
CA GLY A 165 8.44 -11.51 24.28
C GLY A 165 8.53 -10.08 23.73
N ASP A 166 9.45 -9.25 24.24
CA ASP A 166 9.58 -7.83 23.83
C ASP A 166 10.84 -7.52 22.98
N ASP A 167 11.52 -8.58 22.52
CA ASP A 167 12.81 -8.53 21.82
C ASP A 167 12.64 -8.32 20.30
N LEU A 168 12.31 -7.07 19.93
CA LEU A 168 12.05 -6.63 18.56
C LEU A 168 13.18 -6.99 17.58
N LEU A 169 14.44 -6.77 17.97
CA LEU A 169 15.59 -6.99 17.08
C LEU A 169 15.79 -8.49 16.79
N GLU A 170 15.51 -9.38 17.74
CA GLU A 170 15.50 -10.83 17.53
C GLU A 170 14.44 -11.24 16.52
N TYR A 171 13.22 -10.69 16.62
CA TYR A 171 12.14 -10.98 15.68
C TYR A 171 12.48 -10.50 14.27
N LEU A 172 13.00 -9.27 14.12
CA LEU A 172 13.48 -8.77 12.84
C LEU A 172 14.63 -9.61 12.27
N GLN A 173 15.59 -10.01 13.12
CA GLN A 173 16.68 -10.88 12.73
C GLN A 173 16.16 -12.21 12.20
N GLN A 174 15.25 -12.86 12.92
CA GLN A 174 14.66 -14.12 12.50
C GLN A 174 13.86 -13.95 11.20
N PHE A 175 13.07 -12.88 11.10
CA PHE A 175 12.22 -12.59 9.95
C PHE A 175 13.05 -12.44 8.67
N PHE A 176 14.05 -11.56 8.66
CA PHE A 176 14.86 -11.33 7.46
C PHE A 176 15.84 -12.46 7.14
N ASN A 177 16.20 -13.32 8.11
CA ASN A 177 16.91 -14.57 7.79
C ASN A 177 15.97 -15.62 7.18
N THR A 178 14.68 -15.59 7.53
CA THR A 178 13.68 -16.47 6.94
C THR A 178 13.27 -16.01 5.54
N TYR A 179 13.18 -14.68 5.34
CA TYR A 179 12.75 -14.05 4.09
C TYR A 179 13.79 -13.03 3.56
N PRO A 180 15.05 -13.45 3.28
CA PRO A 180 16.09 -12.53 2.80
C PRO A 180 15.78 -11.91 1.43
N GLU A 181 14.83 -12.48 0.69
CA GLU A 181 14.33 -11.95 -0.58
C GLU A 181 13.45 -10.69 -0.43
N LEU A 182 13.02 -10.36 0.80
CA LEU A 182 12.36 -9.08 1.10
C LEU A 182 13.37 -7.94 1.26
N LEU A 183 14.68 -8.25 1.29
CA LEU A 183 15.74 -7.26 1.25
C LEU A 183 16.37 -7.26 -0.15
N PRO A 184 16.56 -6.08 -0.79
CA PRO A 184 17.26 -5.99 -2.06
C PRO A 184 18.67 -6.59 -2.01
N ALA A 185 19.10 -7.24 -3.09
CA ALA A 185 20.41 -7.89 -3.17
C ALA A 185 21.60 -6.93 -3.01
N ASN A 186 21.41 -5.63 -3.23
CA ASN A 186 22.42 -4.61 -3.00
C ASN A 186 22.45 -4.08 -1.56
N VAL A 187 21.62 -4.60 -0.65
CA VAL A 187 21.51 -4.14 0.74
C VAL A 187 22.07 -5.18 1.71
N THR A 188 22.90 -4.73 2.65
CA THR A 188 23.24 -5.46 3.87
C THR A 188 22.59 -4.76 5.07
N LEU A 189 21.67 -5.45 5.76
CA LEU A 189 21.01 -4.97 6.96
C LEU A 189 21.85 -5.29 8.20
N ARG A 190 22.10 -4.29 9.05
CA ARG A 190 22.76 -4.41 10.35
C ARG A 190 21.81 -3.94 11.44
N LEU A 191 21.35 -4.89 12.24
CA LEU A 191 20.54 -4.63 13.42
C LEU A 191 21.47 -4.38 14.62
N ASN A 192 21.22 -3.31 15.37
CA ASN A 192 22.09 -2.86 16.44
C ASN A 192 21.26 -2.55 17.69
N HIS A 193 21.53 -3.27 18.78
CA HIS A 193 20.95 -2.90 20.07
C HIS A 193 21.68 -1.69 20.65
N TYR A 194 20.94 -0.64 21.00
CA TYR A 194 21.43 0.55 21.68
C TYR A 194 20.38 1.13 22.62
N ALA A 195 20.73 1.25 23.91
CA ALA A 195 19.87 1.80 24.96
C ALA A 195 20.65 2.80 25.84
N GLY A 196 21.48 3.65 25.22
CA GLY A 196 22.32 4.63 25.91
C GLY A 196 23.72 4.13 26.32
N SER A 197 24.02 2.83 26.13
CA SER A 197 25.30 2.21 26.47
C SER A 197 26.11 1.82 25.22
N ASP A 198 26.99 0.83 25.29
CA ASP A 198 27.71 0.37 24.10
C ASP A 198 26.77 -0.37 23.12
N VAL A 199 26.97 -0.11 21.83
CA VAL A 199 26.23 -0.78 20.77
C VAL A 199 26.53 -2.27 20.77
N SER A 200 25.48 -3.08 20.77
CA SER A 200 25.56 -4.54 20.71
C SER A 200 25.00 -5.04 19.36
N PRO A 201 25.85 -5.30 18.36
CA PRO A 201 25.39 -5.66 17.02
C PRO A 201 24.85 -7.10 16.94
N TYR A 202 23.97 -7.32 15.97
CA TYR A 202 23.57 -8.65 15.50
C TYR A 202 24.38 -9.05 14.26
N THR A 203 24.27 -10.31 13.86
CA THR A 203 24.87 -10.80 12.62
C THR A 203 24.25 -10.09 11.42
N PRO A 204 25.04 -9.41 10.57
CA PRO A 204 24.52 -8.74 9.37
C PRO A 204 23.76 -9.69 8.44
N ILE A 205 22.70 -9.20 7.83
CA ILE A 205 21.83 -9.96 6.93
C ILE A 205 22.01 -9.41 5.52
N GLN A 206 22.48 -10.25 4.60
CA GLN A 206 22.61 -9.92 3.19
C GLN A 206 21.29 -10.17 2.47
N GLY A 207 20.73 -9.15 1.83
CA GLY A 207 19.55 -9.32 1.00
C GLY A 207 19.83 -10.16 -0.24
N THR A 208 18.79 -10.82 -0.73
CA THR A 208 18.83 -11.67 -1.96
C THR A 208 17.75 -11.28 -2.97
N GLY A 209 16.90 -10.32 -2.60
CA GLY A 209 15.72 -9.90 -3.31
C GLY A 209 15.98 -8.90 -4.44
N ARG A 210 14.88 -8.52 -5.09
CA ARG A 210 14.88 -7.44 -6.08
C ARG A 210 14.52 -6.13 -5.38
N ILE A 211 15.01 -5.03 -5.95
CA ILE A 211 14.53 -3.70 -5.60
C ILE A 211 13.05 -3.62 -6.00
N ASP A 212 12.18 -3.34 -5.05
CA ASP A 212 10.77 -3.05 -5.27
C ASP A 212 10.55 -1.57 -5.67
N PRO A 213 10.31 -1.24 -6.95
CA PRO A 213 10.01 0.13 -7.37
C PRO A 213 8.63 0.61 -6.94
N ALA A 214 7.75 -0.30 -6.52
CA ALA A 214 6.40 -0.02 -6.08
C ALA A 214 6.25 -0.17 -4.55
N TYR A 215 7.35 -0.02 -3.80
CA TYR A 215 7.39 -0.28 -2.35
C TYR A 215 6.27 0.44 -1.58
N ARG A 216 5.89 1.66 -1.98
CA ARG A 216 4.77 2.38 -1.37
C ARG A 216 3.46 1.59 -1.40
N GLN A 217 3.16 0.94 -2.52
CA GLN A 217 2.00 0.07 -2.63
C GLN A 217 2.20 -1.22 -1.84
N THR A 218 3.39 -1.80 -1.87
CA THR A 218 3.71 -3.00 -1.09
C THR A 218 3.56 -2.77 0.42
N ILE A 219 3.88 -1.57 0.90
CA ILE A 219 3.62 -1.15 2.29
C ILE A 219 2.13 -1.17 2.61
N LEU A 220 1.28 -0.62 1.73
CA LEU A 220 -0.18 -0.69 1.92
C LEU A 220 -0.68 -2.14 1.92
N ASP A 221 -0.05 -3.01 1.13
CA ASP A 221 -0.37 -4.43 1.13
C ASP A 221 0.07 -5.13 2.43
N MET A 222 1.26 -4.80 2.95
CA MET A 222 1.75 -5.32 4.24
C MET A 222 0.79 -4.95 5.37
N ILE A 223 0.32 -3.70 5.39
CA ILE A 223 -0.68 -3.22 6.34
C ILE A 223 -1.96 -4.06 6.21
N GLN A 224 -2.51 -4.16 5.00
CA GLN A 224 -3.74 -4.90 4.75
C GLN A 224 -3.62 -6.40 5.11
N ILE A 225 -2.50 -7.04 4.78
CA ILE A 225 -2.21 -8.44 5.16
C ILE A 225 -2.22 -8.56 6.68
N SER A 226 -1.52 -7.66 7.35
CA SER A 226 -1.39 -7.70 8.82
C SER A 226 -2.75 -7.55 9.49
N GLU A 227 -3.60 -6.62 9.01
CA GLU A 227 -4.96 -6.44 9.51
C GLU A 227 -5.86 -7.66 9.25
N GLU A 228 -5.87 -8.19 8.03
CA GLU A 228 -6.73 -9.31 7.63
C GLU A 228 -6.35 -10.62 8.36
N GLU A 229 -5.05 -10.88 8.50
CA GLU A 229 -4.57 -12.08 9.18
C GLU A 229 -4.70 -11.97 10.71
N ALA A 230 -4.47 -10.78 11.28
CA ALA A 230 -4.72 -10.52 12.70
C ALA A 230 -6.19 -10.75 13.03
N PHE A 231 -7.11 -10.14 12.26
CA PHE A 231 -8.55 -10.33 12.45
C PHE A 231 -8.98 -11.79 12.31
N ARG A 232 -8.38 -12.54 11.37
CA ARG A 232 -8.69 -13.97 11.20
C ARG A 232 -8.21 -14.82 12.36
N LYS A 233 -7.01 -14.53 12.88
CA LYS A 233 -6.39 -15.30 13.96
C LYS A 233 -6.98 -14.95 15.33
N TYR A 234 -7.40 -13.70 15.49
CA TYR A 234 -7.86 -13.13 16.75
C TYR A 234 -9.15 -12.32 16.57
N PRO A 235 -10.28 -12.95 16.22
CA PRO A 235 -11.52 -12.24 15.88
C PRO A 235 -12.16 -11.49 17.06
N ASP A 236 -11.77 -11.84 18.29
CA ASP A 236 -12.31 -11.27 19.54
C ASP A 236 -11.36 -10.28 20.22
N ILE A 237 -10.16 -10.04 19.65
CA ILE A 237 -9.21 -9.06 20.19
C ILE A 237 -9.55 -7.68 19.64
N ASP A 238 -9.56 -6.68 20.52
CA ASP A 238 -9.65 -5.30 20.11
C ASP A 238 -8.39 -4.95 19.30
N MET A 239 -8.57 -4.62 18.02
CA MET A 239 -7.47 -4.33 17.08
C MET A 239 -6.71 -3.03 17.45
N GLU A 240 -7.13 -2.33 18.51
CA GLU A 240 -6.30 -1.34 19.21
C GLU A 240 -5.01 -1.96 19.78
N ASP A 241 -4.93 -3.30 19.90
CA ASP A 241 -3.70 -4.01 20.22
C ASP A 241 -2.67 -3.93 19.06
N LYS A 242 -1.41 -3.68 19.45
CA LYS A 242 -0.30 -3.41 18.54
C LYS A 242 0.00 -4.62 17.64
N ILE A 243 -0.40 -4.54 16.37
CA ILE A 243 -0.14 -5.58 15.36
C ILE A 243 1.36 -5.66 15.08
N SER A 244 1.89 -6.89 15.06
CA SER A 244 3.28 -7.17 14.67
C SER A 244 3.29 -7.67 13.23
N ALA A 245 3.76 -6.87 12.29
CA ALA A 245 3.74 -7.24 10.87
C ALA A 245 4.62 -8.48 10.59
N THR A 246 5.67 -8.73 11.38
CA THR A 246 6.50 -9.95 11.25
C THR A 246 5.73 -11.24 11.49
N ASP A 247 4.58 -11.21 12.18
CA ASP A 247 3.78 -12.40 12.47
C ASP A 247 2.91 -12.84 11.28
N PHE A 248 2.67 -11.94 10.33
CA PHE A 248 1.64 -12.12 9.30
C PHE A 248 2.18 -11.91 7.88
N VAL A 249 3.10 -10.97 7.69
CA VAL A 249 3.61 -10.63 6.36
C VAL A 249 4.57 -11.74 5.89
N THR A 250 4.31 -12.27 4.70
CA THR A 250 5.20 -13.24 4.04
C THR A 250 5.36 -12.88 2.56
N PRO A 251 6.46 -13.30 1.90
CA PRO A 251 6.64 -13.11 0.47
C PRO A 251 5.50 -13.70 -0.37
N GLU A 252 4.93 -14.83 0.06
CA GLU A 252 3.82 -15.49 -0.62
C GLU A 252 2.54 -14.64 -0.57
N LEU A 253 2.17 -14.12 0.61
CA LEU A 253 1.00 -13.26 0.77
C LEU A 253 1.15 -11.94 0.00
N LEU A 254 2.35 -11.35 -0.02
CA LEU A 254 2.61 -10.14 -0.82
C LEU A 254 2.45 -10.42 -2.32
N ARG A 255 2.95 -11.55 -2.80
CA ARG A 255 2.76 -11.97 -4.19
C ARG A 255 1.27 -12.19 -4.51
N LEU A 256 0.52 -12.82 -3.62
CA LEU A 256 -0.92 -13.02 -3.79
C LEU A 256 -1.66 -11.68 -3.84
N LYS A 257 -1.36 -10.73 -2.95
CA LYS A 257 -1.93 -9.37 -2.99
C LYS A 257 -1.60 -8.66 -4.30
N ALA A 258 -0.35 -8.76 -4.77
CA ALA A 258 0.05 -8.17 -6.05
C ALA A 258 -0.74 -8.77 -7.24
N GLN A 259 -0.95 -10.08 -7.23
CA GLN A 259 -1.76 -10.77 -8.24
C GLN A 259 -3.24 -10.35 -8.16
N GLN A 260 -3.81 -10.28 -6.96
CA GLN A 260 -5.18 -9.80 -6.74
C GLN A 260 -5.37 -8.37 -7.27
N ARG A 261 -4.43 -7.45 -7.00
CA ARG A 261 -4.49 -6.09 -7.55
C ARG A 261 -4.41 -6.08 -9.06
N ALA A 262 -3.51 -6.85 -9.66
CA ALA A 262 -3.41 -6.94 -11.12
C ALA A 262 -4.70 -7.49 -11.74
N LEU A 263 -5.38 -8.43 -11.07
CA LEU A 263 -6.68 -8.95 -11.47
C LEU A 263 -7.79 -7.91 -11.34
N ILE A 264 -7.78 -7.04 -10.33
CA ILE A 264 -8.80 -5.99 -10.14
C ILE A 264 -8.57 -4.78 -11.06
N ALA A 265 -7.31 -4.40 -11.32
CA ALA A 265 -6.98 -3.25 -12.16
C ALA A 265 -7.39 -3.46 -13.63
N ARG A 266 -7.23 -4.70 -14.15
CA ARG A 266 -7.50 -5.00 -15.55
C ARG A 266 -8.98 -4.78 -15.96
N PRO A 267 -10.00 -5.18 -15.16
CA PRO A 267 -11.39 -4.80 -15.39
C PRO A 267 -11.65 -3.30 -15.37
N LEU A 268 -11.03 -2.55 -14.44
CA LEU A 268 -11.19 -1.11 -14.35
C LEU A 268 -10.70 -0.42 -15.63
N GLU A 269 -9.51 -0.78 -16.12
CA GLU A 269 -8.99 -0.30 -17.40
C GLU A 269 -9.94 -0.64 -18.57
N LEU A 270 -10.48 -1.86 -18.61
CA LEU A 270 -11.44 -2.27 -19.63
C LEU A 270 -12.77 -1.52 -19.56
N ILE A 271 -13.22 -1.16 -18.35
CA ILE A 271 -14.41 -0.34 -18.12
C ILE A 271 -14.13 1.10 -18.54
N GLU A 272 -12.97 1.67 -18.21
CA GLU A 272 -12.56 3.01 -18.63
C GLU A 272 -12.42 3.10 -20.15
N GLU A 273 -11.79 2.10 -20.80
CA GLU A 273 -11.76 1.96 -22.26
C GLU A 273 -13.19 1.96 -22.84
N ARG A 274 -14.14 1.28 -22.18
CA ARG A 274 -15.54 1.22 -22.63
C ARG A 274 -16.24 2.57 -22.45
N ILE A 275 -16.05 3.24 -21.32
CA ILE A 275 -16.61 4.58 -21.06
C ILE A 275 -16.10 5.56 -22.11
N GLU A 276 -14.79 5.57 -22.38
CA GLU A 276 -14.19 6.45 -23.38
C GLU A 276 -14.68 6.14 -24.79
N ARG A 277 -14.86 4.84 -25.13
CA ARG A 277 -15.46 4.44 -26.40
C ARG A 277 -16.91 4.92 -26.54
N LEU A 278 -17.72 4.80 -25.49
CA LEU A 278 -19.11 5.26 -25.48
C LEU A 278 -19.20 6.79 -25.61
N ARG A 279 -18.28 7.53 -25.00
CA ARG A 279 -18.18 9.00 -25.15
C ARG A 279 -17.94 9.40 -26.61
N ARG A 280 -16.98 8.77 -27.28
CA ARG A 280 -16.71 9.03 -28.72
C ARG A 280 -17.92 8.70 -29.60
N GLN A 281 -18.64 7.63 -29.31
CA GLN A 281 -19.85 7.27 -30.04
C GLN A 281 -20.96 8.31 -29.84
N LEU A 282 -21.10 8.85 -28.63
CA LEU A 282 -22.03 9.93 -28.33
C LEU A 282 -21.69 11.22 -29.09
N GLU A 283 -20.40 11.60 -29.14
CA GLU A 283 -19.94 12.77 -29.89
C GLU A 283 -20.24 12.64 -31.40
N ILE A 284 -20.01 11.46 -31.99
CA ILE A 284 -20.34 11.20 -33.40
C ILE A 284 -21.85 11.34 -33.63
N ALA A 285 -22.67 10.76 -32.75
CA ALA A 285 -24.13 10.84 -32.84
C ALA A 285 -24.64 12.28 -32.71
N GLN A 286 -24.06 13.08 -31.80
CA GLN A 286 -24.37 14.50 -31.63
C GLN A 286 -24.03 15.29 -32.89
N LYS A 287 -22.84 15.09 -33.46
CA LYS A 287 -22.43 15.76 -34.70
C LYS A 287 -23.34 15.43 -35.88
N LEU A 288 -23.71 14.16 -36.05
CA LEU A 288 -24.68 13.73 -37.06
C LEU A 288 -26.05 14.40 -36.85
N HIS A 289 -26.50 14.53 -35.60
CA HIS A 289 -27.75 15.20 -35.27
C HIS A 289 -27.70 16.71 -35.58
N GLU A 290 -26.57 17.37 -35.32
CA GLU A 290 -26.35 18.78 -35.68
C GLU A 290 -26.35 18.98 -37.20
N GLU A 291 -25.63 18.13 -37.94
CA GLU A 291 -25.62 18.16 -39.42
C GLU A 291 -27.01 17.93 -40.02
N LEU A 292 -27.78 17.01 -39.46
CA LEU A 292 -29.18 16.75 -39.81
C LEU A 292 -30.07 17.97 -39.56
N SER A 293 -29.97 18.53 -38.36
CA SER A 293 -30.71 19.72 -37.94
C SER A 293 -30.36 20.94 -38.81
N ALA A 294 -29.09 21.08 -39.22
CA ALA A 294 -28.64 22.12 -40.12
C ALA A 294 -29.13 21.92 -41.56
N SER A 295 -29.15 20.67 -42.07
CA SER A 295 -29.62 20.36 -43.43
C SER A 295 -31.12 20.62 -43.64
N SER A 296 -31.91 20.54 -42.56
CA SER A 296 -33.36 20.77 -42.56
C SER A 296 -33.74 22.25 -42.39
N ALA A 297 -32.78 23.11 -42.05
CA ALA A 297 -32.96 24.55 -41.97
C ALA A 297 -32.82 25.22 -43.36
N GLY A 298 -33.77 24.97 -44.27
CA GLY A 298 -33.92 25.75 -45.51
C GLY A 298 -34.32 25.00 -46.77
N TYR A 299 -34.30 23.67 -46.75
CA TYR A 299 -34.80 22.82 -47.83
C TYR A 299 -35.47 21.60 -47.19
N TYR A 300 -36.66 21.21 -47.66
CA TYR A 300 -37.32 19.98 -47.22
C TYR A 300 -36.93 18.87 -48.20
N PRO A 301 -35.88 18.06 -47.94
CA PRO A 301 -35.54 16.95 -48.81
C PRO A 301 -36.68 15.94 -48.75
N THR A 302 -36.93 15.25 -49.85
CA THR A 302 -37.86 14.12 -49.81
C THR A 302 -37.30 13.05 -48.88
N VAL A 303 -38.18 12.28 -48.24
CA VAL A 303 -37.80 11.15 -47.35
C VAL A 303 -36.80 10.21 -48.05
N GLY A 304 -36.88 10.06 -49.38
CA GLY A 304 -35.96 9.26 -50.17
C GLY A 304 -34.53 9.83 -50.25
N GLU A 305 -34.37 11.15 -50.35
CA GLU A 305 -33.06 11.82 -50.44
C GLU A 305 -32.33 11.79 -49.10
N LEU A 306 -33.04 12.07 -48.00
CA LEU A 306 -32.51 11.91 -46.64
C LEU A 306 -32.05 10.47 -46.39
N ARG A 307 -32.85 9.49 -46.84
CA ARG A 307 -32.51 8.07 -46.69
C ARG A 307 -31.25 7.70 -47.48
N MET A 308 -31.06 8.23 -48.69
CA MET A 308 -29.84 7.96 -49.48
C MET A 308 -28.58 8.60 -48.88
N GLN A 309 -28.69 9.79 -48.29
CA GLN A 309 -27.54 10.49 -47.70
C GLN A 309 -27.12 9.92 -46.34
N LEU A 310 -28.08 9.45 -45.53
CA LEU A 310 -27.83 9.08 -44.13
C LEU A 310 -27.59 7.59 -43.92
N VAL A 311 -28.22 6.73 -44.73
CA VAL A 311 -28.13 5.26 -44.55
C VAL A 311 -26.69 4.74 -44.59
N PRO A 312 -25.79 5.20 -45.49
CA PRO A 312 -24.40 4.72 -45.49
C PRO A 312 -23.67 5.03 -44.18
N ASN A 313 -23.84 6.24 -43.64
CA ASN A 313 -23.20 6.67 -42.40
C ASN A 313 -23.77 5.94 -41.18
N ILE A 314 -25.09 5.72 -41.14
CA ILE A 314 -25.75 4.96 -40.08
C ILE A 314 -25.32 3.49 -40.10
N LEU A 315 -25.22 2.88 -41.29
CA LEU A 315 -24.77 1.49 -41.43
C LEU A 315 -23.28 1.34 -41.06
N ALA A 316 -22.43 2.28 -41.49
CA ALA A 316 -21.01 2.29 -41.10
C ALA A 316 -20.83 2.43 -39.58
N ALA A 317 -21.61 3.32 -38.94
CA ALA A 317 -21.61 3.48 -37.49
C ALA A 317 -22.11 2.21 -36.78
N ARG A 318 -23.19 1.57 -37.29
CA ARG A 318 -23.74 0.31 -36.76
C ARG A 318 -22.72 -0.83 -36.85
N ASP A 319 -22.04 -0.97 -37.99
CA ASP A 319 -21.09 -2.06 -38.20
C ASP A 319 -19.83 -1.85 -37.33
N GLN A 320 -19.36 -0.61 -37.18
CA GLN A 320 -18.32 -0.27 -36.20
C GLN A 320 -18.75 -0.54 -34.76
N LEU A 321 -20.00 -0.27 -34.39
CA LEU A 321 -20.56 -0.59 -33.08
C LEU A 321 -20.56 -2.10 -32.82
N SER A 322 -20.97 -2.90 -33.80
CA SER A 322 -21.05 -4.36 -33.69
C SER A 322 -19.67 -5.03 -33.55
N THR A 323 -18.67 -4.62 -34.34
CA THR A 323 -17.31 -5.15 -34.23
C THR A 323 -16.68 -4.81 -32.87
N ASN A 324 -16.98 -3.63 -32.36
CA ASN A 324 -16.48 -3.16 -31.07
C ASN A 324 -17.06 -3.97 -29.89
N ASP A 325 -18.32 -4.38 -29.96
CA ASP A 325 -18.95 -5.20 -28.92
C ASP A 325 -18.37 -6.62 -28.88
N SER A 326 -18.09 -7.25 -30.03
CA SER A 326 -17.53 -8.62 -30.03
C SER A 326 -16.14 -8.69 -29.39
N LEU A 327 -15.27 -7.71 -29.70
CA LEU A 327 -13.92 -7.61 -29.12
C LEU A 327 -13.99 -7.44 -27.60
N TRP A 328 -14.96 -6.68 -27.10
CA TRP A 328 -15.13 -6.47 -25.67
C TRP A 328 -15.61 -7.73 -24.96
N THR A 329 -16.59 -8.44 -25.54
CA THR A 329 -17.06 -9.73 -25.02
C THR A 329 -15.92 -10.76 -24.95
N GLU A 330 -15.03 -10.79 -25.95
CA GLU A 330 -13.85 -11.65 -25.95
C GLU A 330 -12.87 -11.30 -24.81
N LYS A 331 -12.49 -10.02 -24.68
CA LYS A 331 -11.60 -9.54 -23.60
C LYS A 331 -12.17 -9.86 -22.20
N MET A 332 -13.46 -9.63 -21.98
CA MET A 332 -14.11 -9.94 -20.69
C MET A 332 -14.19 -11.45 -20.41
N SER A 333 -14.40 -12.26 -21.44
CA SER A 333 -14.41 -13.73 -21.32
C SER A 333 -13.02 -14.28 -21.00
N GLU A 334 -11.97 -13.72 -21.59
CA GLU A 334 -10.58 -14.04 -21.26
C GLU A 334 -10.26 -13.68 -19.81
N HIS A 335 -10.66 -12.48 -19.38
CA HIS A 335 -10.46 -12.04 -18.01
C HIS A 335 -11.19 -12.93 -16.99
N ALA A 336 -12.46 -13.26 -17.24
CA ALA A 336 -13.22 -14.17 -16.39
C ALA A 336 -12.56 -15.55 -16.26
N ARG A 337 -11.91 -16.05 -17.32
CA ARG A 337 -11.15 -17.31 -17.29
C ARG A 337 -9.94 -17.22 -16.37
N HIS A 338 -9.16 -16.14 -16.46
CA HIS A 338 -7.99 -15.94 -15.59
C HIS A 338 -8.38 -15.80 -14.11
N VAL A 339 -9.51 -15.14 -13.81
CA VAL A 339 -10.05 -15.06 -12.44
C VAL A 339 -10.44 -16.44 -11.91
N LEU A 340 -11.09 -17.27 -12.74
CA LEU A 340 -11.47 -18.63 -12.35
C LEU A 340 -10.25 -19.55 -12.13
N GLU A 341 -9.23 -19.46 -12.99
CA GLU A 341 -7.98 -20.20 -12.85
C GLU A 341 -7.25 -19.82 -11.55
N PHE A 342 -7.21 -18.52 -11.23
CA PHE A 342 -6.65 -18.02 -9.96
C PHE A 342 -7.43 -18.56 -8.76
N ALA A 343 -8.77 -18.47 -8.77
CA ALA A 343 -9.63 -18.95 -7.68
C ALA A 343 -9.55 -20.47 -7.44
N HIS A 344 -9.27 -21.26 -8.47
CA HIS A 344 -9.09 -22.72 -8.33
C HIS A 344 -7.74 -23.12 -7.74
N SER A 345 -6.71 -22.26 -7.86
CA SER A 345 -5.38 -22.52 -7.32
C SER A 345 -5.27 -22.23 -5.81
N GLU A 346 -6.19 -21.44 -5.25
CA GLU A 346 -6.29 -21.23 -3.81
C GLU A 346 -7.17 -22.29 -3.13
N THR A 347 -6.61 -22.99 -2.16
CA THR A 347 -7.36 -23.73 -1.13
C THR A 347 -7.87 -22.77 -0.05
N MET A 348 -8.66 -21.74 -0.40
CA MET A 348 -9.26 -20.80 0.55
C MET A 348 -10.80 -20.71 0.39
N PRO A 349 -11.61 -20.99 1.43
CA PRO A 349 -13.08 -20.92 1.38
C PRO A 349 -13.69 -19.52 1.11
N SER A 350 -12.94 -18.44 1.33
CA SER A 350 -13.42 -17.05 1.24
C SER A 350 -13.74 -16.59 -0.19
N ILE A 351 -12.95 -17.00 -1.19
CA ILE A 351 -13.24 -16.68 -2.60
C ILE A 351 -14.48 -17.43 -3.09
N ARG A 352 -14.72 -18.67 -2.62
CA ARG A 352 -15.97 -19.39 -2.89
C ARG A 352 -17.18 -18.70 -2.26
N SER A 353 -17.01 -18.09 -1.08
CA SER A 353 -18.07 -17.30 -0.43
C SER A 353 -18.38 -16.00 -1.18
N ALA A 354 -17.37 -15.28 -1.69
CA ALA A 354 -17.55 -14.08 -2.51
C ALA A 354 -18.14 -14.38 -3.91
N ALA A 355 -17.78 -15.53 -4.49
CA ALA A 355 -18.41 -16.02 -5.73
C ALA A 355 -19.85 -16.51 -5.48
N ALA A 356 -20.15 -17.07 -4.30
CA ALA A 356 -21.48 -17.55 -3.92
C ALA A 356 -22.43 -16.44 -3.41
N SER A 357 -21.90 -15.30 -2.93
CA SER A 357 -22.69 -14.17 -2.42
C SER A 357 -23.27 -13.28 -3.52
N GLY A 358 -23.01 -13.57 -4.79
CA GLY A 358 -23.60 -12.84 -5.92
C GLY A 358 -23.04 -11.43 -6.13
N LEU A 359 -21.89 -11.07 -5.55
CA LEU A 359 -21.19 -9.83 -5.91
C LEU A 359 -20.45 -9.90 -7.26
N LEU A 360 -20.33 -11.10 -7.84
CA LEU A 360 -19.87 -11.33 -9.22
C LEU A 360 -20.99 -12.00 -10.02
N VAL A 361 -22.03 -11.24 -10.38
CA VAL A 361 -23.02 -11.72 -11.36
C VAL A 361 -22.45 -11.52 -12.77
N PHE A 362 -21.76 -12.53 -13.29
CA PHE A 362 -21.74 -12.76 -14.73
C PHE A 362 -22.89 -13.69 -15.07
N ALA A 363 -24.07 -13.12 -15.33
CA ALA A 363 -25.16 -13.87 -15.93
C ALA A 363 -24.71 -14.30 -17.33
N SER A 364 -24.61 -15.61 -17.56
CA SER A 364 -24.48 -16.15 -18.92
C SER A 364 -25.62 -15.60 -19.80
N PRO A 365 -25.36 -15.18 -21.05
CA PRO A 365 -26.42 -14.72 -21.93
C PRO A 365 -27.35 -15.91 -22.23
N VAL A 366 -28.56 -15.83 -21.69
CA VAL A 366 -29.66 -16.73 -22.08
C VAL A 366 -29.90 -16.51 -23.57
N LYS A 367 -29.69 -17.55 -24.37
CA LYS A 367 -30.11 -17.57 -25.78
C LYS A 367 -31.62 -17.36 -25.84
N THR A 368 -32.06 -16.19 -26.28
CA THR A 368 -33.44 -15.95 -26.69
C THR A 368 -33.73 -16.72 -27.98
N ALA A 369 -34.46 -17.83 -27.88
CA ALA A 369 -35.13 -18.45 -29.01
C ALA A 369 -36.54 -17.83 -29.15
N GLY A 370 -36.96 -17.63 -30.40
CA GLY A 370 -38.08 -16.79 -30.81
C GLY A 370 -39.50 -17.24 -30.39
N ALA A 371 -40.40 -16.28 -30.56
CA ALA A 371 -41.83 -16.20 -30.27
C ALA A 371 -42.75 -17.11 -31.14
N PRO A 372 -44.10 -16.94 -31.15
CA PRO A 372 -45.11 -17.17 -30.10
C PRO A 372 -46.28 -18.11 -30.59
N ASP A 373 -47.39 -18.11 -29.83
CA ASP A 373 -48.74 -18.71 -30.03
C ASP A 373 -48.96 -20.12 -29.45
N GLN A 374 -50.05 -20.50 -28.76
CA GLN A 374 -51.27 -19.87 -28.20
C GLN A 374 -51.96 -20.93 -27.25
N PRO A 375 -53.11 -20.68 -26.60
CA PRO A 375 -53.42 -21.12 -25.22
C PRO A 375 -54.45 -22.26 -25.07
N SER A 376 -54.52 -22.86 -23.87
CA SER A 376 -55.77 -23.31 -23.17
C SER A 376 -55.40 -24.01 -21.85
N GLU A 377 -55.73 -23.41 -20.70
CA GLU A 377 -56.86 -23.75 -19.80
C GLU A 377 -56.59 -24.85 -18.74
N LYS A 378 -56.70 -24.41 -17.46
CA LYS A 378 -57.30 -25.06 -16.27
C LYS A 378 -56.74 -26.43 -15.85
N ILE A 379 -56.45 -26.71 -14.57
CA ILE A 379 -57.42 -26.80 -13.46
C ILE A 379 -56.71 -26.65 -12.11
N MET A 380 -57.48 -26.05 -11.19
CA MET A 380 -57.41 -25.90 -9.73
C MET A 380 -56.72 -26.99 -8.90
N ALA A 381 -56.10 -26.59 -7.78
CA ALA A 381 -56.69 -26.80 -6.45
C ALA A 381 -55.92 -26.03 -5.36
N ALA A 382 -56.67 -25.32 -4.52
CA ALA A 382 -56.25 -24.59 -3.34
C ALA A 382 -56.56 -25.40 -2.07
N GLY A 383 -55.95 -25.01 -0.94
CA GLY A 383 -56.41 -25.38 0.41
C GLY A 383 -55.27 -25.35 1.43
N ALA A 384 -55.06 -24.21 2.10
CA ALA A 384 -55.43 -23.98 3.52
C ALA A 384 -54.36 -24.52 4.50
N ALA A 385 -53.48 -23.67 5.03
CA ALA A 385 -53.64 -22.89 6.26
C ALA A 385 -53.73 -23.76 7.52
N PHE A 386 -52.71 -23.72 8.38
CA PHE A 386 -52.84 -23.75 9.85
C PHE A 386 -51.51 -23.38 10.53
N VAL A 387 -51.62 -22.43 11.46
CA VAL A 387 -50.74 -22.00 12.57
C VAL A 387 -51.69 -21.95 13.79
N PRO A 388 -51.32 -22.02 15.10
CA PRO A 388 -50.02 -22.12 15.77
C PRO A 388 -49.93 -23.22 16.86
N GLN A 389 -48.72 -23.44 17.41
CA GLN A 389 -48.39 -23.12 18.82
C GLN A 389 -46.88 -22.98 18.96
#